data_AF-A0A392QHG7-F1
#
_entry.id   AF-A0A392QHG7-F1
#
_cell.length_a   1.000
_cell.length_b   1.000
_cell.length_c   1.000
_cell.angle_alpha   90.00
_cell.angle_beta   90.00
_cell.angle_gamma   90.00
#
_symmetry.space_group_name_H-M   'P 1'
#
loop_
_entity.id
_entity.type
_entity.pdbx_description
1 polymer ?
#
loop_
_entity_poly.entity_id
_entity_poly.type
_entity_poly.pdbx_seq_one_letter_code
_entity_poly.pdbx_strand_id
1 'polypeptide(L)'
;MLKKLYVCVLEAKDLPVKNSRVKLQLGKLKYKTRISTNTFNPIWNEEFVFKVVKDIIAEEVLVVTVDNDELKVMINGDVVDFVGEVRIPVGSVGFDQDNNNKQILPPTWFSLQCSNKSARFFNKFC
;
A
#
# COMPACT_ATOMS: atom_id res chain seq x y z
N MET A 1 -1.68 -16.87 18.16
CA MET A 1 -3.13 -16.53 18.05
C MET A 1 -3.40 -15.72 16.77
N LEU A 2 -4.61 -15.78 16.21
CA LEU A 2 -5.01 -14.92 15.09
C LEU A 2 -5.37 -13.51 15.57
N LYS A 3 -4.94 -12.50 14.81
CA LYS A 3 -5.24 -11.07 14.98
C LYS A 3 -5.81 -10.52 13.67
N LYS A 4 -6.27 -9.27 13.70
CA LYS A 4 -6.77 -8.54 12.54
C LYS A 4 -5.90 -7.30 12.32
N LEU A 5 -5.42 -7.11 11.10
CA LEU A 5 -4.81 -5.88 10.63
C LEU A 5 -5.84 -5.14 9.76
N TYR A 6 -6.22 -3.95 10.20
CA TYR A 6 -7.13 -3.07 9.47
C TYR A 6 -6.30 -2.13 8.60
N VAL A 7 -6.63 -2.02 7.32
CA VAL A 7 -5.94 -1.15 6.36
C VAL A 7 -6.99 -0.29 5.67
N CYS A 8 -6.92 1.02 5.89
CA CYS A 8 -7.77 1.99 5.21
C CYS A 8 -6.98 2.66 4.09
N VAL A 9 -7.42 2.47 2.84
CA VAL A 9 -6.85 3.14 1.67
C VAL A 9 -7.68 4.39 1.40
N LEU A 10 -7.09 5.56 1.67
CA LEU A 10 -7.80 6.84 1.61
C LEU A 10 -7.75 7.44 0.20
N GLU A 11 -6.61 7.99 -0.19
CA GLU A 11 -6.44 8.76 -1.43
C GLU A 11 -5.00 8.72 -1.95
N ALA A 12 -4.81 9.14 -3.20
CA ALA A 12 -3.50 9.45 -3.77
C ALA A 12 -3.54 10.82 -4.45
N LYS A 13 -2.37 11.43 -4.62
CA LYS A 13 -2.21 12.74 -5.26
C LYS A 13 -1.19 12.67 -6.38
N ASP A 14 -1.43 13.48 -7.41
CA ASP A 14 -0.49 13.71 -8.52
C ASP A 14 -0.03 12.41 -9.22
N LEU A 15 -0.95 11.45 -9.40
CA LEU A 15 -0.63 10.24 -10.14
C LEU A 15 -0.37 10.57 -11.62
N PRO A 16 0.53 9.84 -12.30
CA PRO A 16 0.77 10.00 -13.74
C PRO A 16 -0.33 9.37 -14.62
N VAL A 17 -1.40 8.81 -14.02
CA VAL A 17 -2.50 8.14 -14.71
C VAL A 17 -3.86 8.59 -14.18
N LYS A 18 -4.87 8.60 -15.05
CA LYS A 18 -6.25 9.02 -14.69
C LYS A 18 -7.14 7.90 -14.17
N ASN A 19 -6.83 6.65 -14.53
CA ASN A 19 -7.56 5.49 -14.07
C ASN A 19 -6.62 4.73 -13.14
N SER A 20 -7.03 4.50 -11.90
CA SER A 20 -6.16 3.87 -10.92
C SER A 20 -6.92 3.09 -9.85
N ARG A 21 -6.26 2.07 -9.32
CA ARG A 21 -6.68 1.31 -8.14
C ARG A 21 -5.47 0.96 -7.30
N VAL A 22 -5.72 0.61 -6.04
CA VAL A 22 -4.70 0.10 -5.13
C VAL A 22 -4.87 -1.41 -4.99
N LYS A 23 -3.77 -2.15 -5.15
CA LYS A 23 -3.64 -3.55 -4.75
C LYS A 23 -2.90 -3.60 -3.41
N LEU A 24 -3.47 -4.30 -2.44
CA LEU A 24 -2.85 -4.60 -1.17
C LEU A 24 -2.43 -6.07 -1.16
N GLN A 25 -1.20 -6.36 -0.76
CA GLN A 25 -0.70 -7.72 -0.60
C GLN A 25 0.03 -7.88 0.73
N LEU A 26 -0.36 -8.91 1.50
CA LEU A 26 0.31 -9.34 2.72
C LEU A 26 0.54 -10.86 2.63
N GLY A 27 1.79 -11.27 2.46
CA GLY A 27 2.13 -12.64 2.09
C GLY A 27 1.36 -13.11 0.85
N LYS A 28 0.48 -14.10 1.03
CA LYS A 28 -0.39 -14.66 -0.02
C LYS A 28 -1.76 -13.98 -0.13
N LEU A 29 -2.16 -13.20 0.88
CA LEU A 29 -3.46 -12.52 0.90
C LEU A 29 -3.39 -11.27 0.04
N LYS A 30 -4.39 -11.07 -0.81
CA LYS A 30 -4.48 -9.95 -1.73
C LYS A 30 -5.87 -9.32 -1.69
N TYR A 31 -5.92 -8.00 -1.62
CA TYR A 31 -7.13 -7.20 -1.78
C TYR A 31 -6.92 -6.12 -2.81
N LYS A 32 -8.00 -5.57 -3.35
CA LYS A 32 -7.96 -4.45 -4.30
C LYS A 32 -9.09 -3.50 -4.00
N THR A 33 -8.84 -2.21 -4.19
CA THR A 33 -9.91 -1.21 -4.24
C THR A 33 -10.69 -1.32 -5.54
N ARG A 34 -11.82 -0.61 -5.60
CA ARG A 34 -12.45 -0.26 -6.87
C ARG A 34 -11.51 0.61 -7.70
N ILE A 35 -11.73 0.61 -9.02
CA ILE A 35 -11.04 1.51 -9.94
C ILE A 35 -11.66 2.90 -9.80
N SER A 36 -10.81 3.88 -9.51
CA SER A 36 -11.13 5.30 -9.65
C SER A 36 -10.79 5.72 -11.08
N THR A 37 -11.68 6.45 -11.73
CA THR A 37 -11.56 6.80 -13.15
C THR A 37 -11.50 8.30 -13.38
N ASN A 38 -10.87 8.70 -14.48
CA ASN A 38 -10.79 10.07 -14.94
C ASN A 38 -10.27 11.10 -13.91
N THR A 39 -9.34 10.71 -13.03
CA THR A 39 -8.72 11.62 -12.05
C THR A 39 -7.28 11.22 -11.75
N PHE A 40 -6.40 12.23 -11.64
CA PHE A 40 -5.02 12.05 -11.16
C PHE A 40 -4.92 12.07 -9.62
N ASN A 41 -6.04 12.40 -8.95
CA ASN A 41 -6.14 12.52 -7.49
C ASN A 41 -7.31 11.64 -7.01
N PRO A 42 -7.16 10.30 -7.03
CA PRO A 42 -8.22 9.39 -6.66
C PRO A 42 -8.49 9.41 -5.14
N ILE A 43 -9.76 9.28 -4.77
CA ILE A 43 -10.21 9.03 -3.40
C ILE A 43 -10.92 7.67 -3.43
N TRP A 44 -10.34 6.68 -2.76
CA TRP A 44 -10.94 5.35 -2.63
C TRP A 44 -11.78 5.25 -1.35
N ASN A 45 -11.20 5.67 -0.22
CA ASN A 45 -11.79 5.56 1.11
C ASN A 45 -12.37 4.15 1.38
N GLU A 46 -11.55 3.12 1.16
CA GLU A 46 -11.92 1.71 1.31
C GLU A 46 -11.15 1.04 2.45
N GLU A 47 -11.83 0.23 3.24
CA GLU A 47 -11.24 -0.51 4.37
C GLU A 47 -11.11 -2.00 4.05
N PHE A 48 -9.97 -2.57 4.43
CA PHE A 48 -9.65 -3.99 4.27
C PHE A 48 -9.17 -4.59 5.59
N VAL A 49 -9.44 -5.88 5.78
CA VAL A 49 -9.06 -6.60 7.00
C VAL A 49 -8.28 -7.85 6.65
N PHE A 50 -7.02 -7.90 7.05
CA PHE A 50 -6.19 -9.10 6.97
C PHE A 50 -6.28 -9.90 8.26
N LYS A 51 -6.53 -11.21 8.15
CA LYS A 51 -6.36 -12.15 9.27
C LYS A 51 -4.90 -12.59 9.31
N VAL A 52 -4.27 -12.40 10.46
CA VAL A 52 -2.80 -12.48 10.59
C VAL A 52 -2.43 -13.26 11.83
N VAL A 53 -1.30 -13.96 11.79
CA VAL A 53 -0.80 -14.74 12.93
C VAL A 53 0.12 -13.84 13.76
N LYS A 54 -0.21 -13.64 15.04
CA LYS A 54 0.51 -12.71 15.95
C LYS A 54 2.02 -12.94 15.97
N ASP A 55 2.45 -14.18 15.86
CA ASP A 55 3.83 -14.57 16.13
C ASP A 55 4.75 -14.33 14.91
N ILE A 56 4.19 -14.14 13.71
CA ILE A 56 4.96 -13.91 12.47
C ILE A 56 4.65 -12.56 11.80
N ILE A 57 3.59 -11.86 12.21
CA ILE A 57 3.17 -10.62 11.56
C ILE A 57 4.22 -9.50 11.63
N ALA A 58 5.07 -9.48 12.65
CA ALA A 58 6.11 -8.46 12.76
C ALA A 58 7.11 -8.52 11.60
N GLU A 59 7.30 -9.70 11.00
CA GLU A 59 8.20 -9.95 9.87
C GLU A 59 7.50 -9.75 8.51
N GLU A 60 6.17 -9.66 8.49
CA GLU A 60 5.40 -9.47 7.26
C GLU A 60 5.54 -8.04 6.71
N VAL A 61 5.45 -7.93 5.39
CA VAL A 61 5.50 -6.65 4.67
C VAL A 61 4.19 -6.48 3.92
N LEU A 62 3.47 -5.40 4.24
CA LEU A 62 2.33 -4.97 3.46
C LEU A 62 2.85 -4.26 2.20
N VAL A 63 2.62 -4.87 1.05
CA VAL A 63 2.93 -4.30 -0.26
C VAL A 63 1.68 -3.60 -0.78
N VAL A 64 1.83 -2.31 -1.11
CA VAL A 64 0.77 -1.45 -1.62
C VAL A 64 1.17 -1.00 -3.02
N THR A 65 0.45 -1.44 -4.04
CA THR A 65 0.77 -1.15 -5.44
C THR A 65 -0.36 -0.32 -6.06
N VAL A 66 -0.02 0.76 -6.75
CA VAL A 66 -0.97 1.53 -7.58
C VAL A 66 -0.83 1.08 -9.04
N ASP A 67 -1.94 0.70 -9.67
CA ASP A 67 -1.99 0.38 -11.11
C ASP A 67 -3.29 0.90 -11.75
N ASN A 68 -3.43 0.74 -13.07
CA ASN A 68 -4.55 1.24 -13.86
C ASN A 68 -5.49 0.14 -14.40
N ASP A 69 -5.48 -1.07 -13.80
CA ASP A 69 -6.17 -2.28 -14.29
C ASP A 69 -5.66 -2.90 -15.61
N GLU A 70 -4.80 -2.21 -16.35
CA GLU A 70 -4.16 -2.76 -17.53
C GLU A 70 -2.94 -3.62 -17.14
N LEU A 71 -2.50 -4.49 -18.06
CA LEU A 71 -1.31 -5.32 -17.86
C LEU A 71 -0.02 -4.50 -17.86
N LYS A 72 -0.04 -3.34 -18.50
CA LYS A 72 1.09 -2.44 -18.68
C LYS A 72 0.59 -1.00 -18.65
N VAL A 73 1.40 -0.10 -18.10
CA VAL A 73 1.11 1.33 -17.99
C VAL A 73 2.21 2.09 -18.72
N MET A 74 1.85 3.07 -19.54
CA MET A 74 2.82 3.97 -20.15
C MET A 74 3.00 5.21 -19.29
N ILE A 75 4.20 5.40 -18.73
CA ILE A 75 4.56 6.54 -17.88
C ILE A 75 5.82 7.18 -18.45
N ASN A 76 5.74 8.46 -18.82
CA ASN A 76 6.87 9.22 -19.37
C ASN A 76 7.59 8.56 -20.56
N GLY A 77 6.88 7.76 -21.36
CA GLY A 77 7.45 7.03 -22.50
C GLY A 77 7.91 5.60 -22.19
N ASP A 78 7.98 5.22 -20.92
CA ASP A 78 8.32 3.86 -20.48
C ASP A 78 7.09 3.00 -20.25
N VAL A 79 7.17 1.73 -20.61
CA VAL A 79 6.14 0.72 -20.36
C VAL A 79 6.47 -0.01 -19.06
N VAL A 80 5.71 0.26 -18.01
CA VAL A 80 5.87 -0.31 -16.67
C VAL A 80 4.72 -1.24 -16.28
N ASP A 81 4.91 -2.10 -15.29
CA ASP A 81 3.85 -3.03 -14.83
C ASP A 81 2.81 -2.35 -13.93
N PHE A 82 3.21 -1.28 -13.24
CA PHE A 82 2.38 -0.55 -12.29
C PHE A 82 2.93 0.88 -12.10
N VAL A 83 2.10 1.77 -11.56
CA VAL A 83 2.44 3.19 -11.37
C VAL A 83 3.51 3.39 -10.30
N GLY A 84 3.32 2.73 -9.17
CA GLY A 84 4.32 2.69 -8.11
C GLY A 84 3.94 1.74 -6.98
N GLU A 85 4.90 1.51 -6.09
CA GLU A 85 4.76 0.59 -4.95
C GLU A 85 5.27 1.24 -3.66
N VAL A 86 4.64 0.88 -2.55
CA VAL A 86 5.11 1.13 -1.19
C VAL A 86 5.19 -0.21 -0.45
N ARG A 87 6.25 -0.40 0.33
CA ARG A 87 6.45 -1.60 1.15
C ARG A 87 6.52 -1.17 2.61
N ILE A 88 5.56 -1.61 3.40
CA ILE A 88 5.38 -1.19 4.78
C ILE A 88 5.65 -2.41 5.69
N PRO A 89 6.77 -2.44 6.43
CA PRO A 89 7.03 -3.49 7.40
C PRO A 89 5.98 -3.42 8.50
N VAL A 90 5.19 -4.47 8.66
CA VAL A 90 4.02 -4.44 9.54
C VAL A 90 4.44 -4.32 11.01
N GLY A 91 5.58 -4.91 11.40
CA GLY A 91 6.16 -4.70 12.73
C GLY A 91 6.46 -3.24 13.08
N SER A 92 6.78 -2.38 12.09
CA SER A 92 7.07 -0.96 12.32
C SER A 92 5.82 -0.09 12.53
N VAL A 93 4.65 -0.63 12.22
CA VAL A 93 3.36 0.07 12.20
C VAL A 93 2.52 -0.19 13.45
N GLY A 94 2.90 -1.18 14.25
CA GLY A 94 2.38 -1.33 15.59
C GLY A 94 2.06 -2.77 15.99
N PHE A 95 3.11 -3.54 16.24
CA PHE A 95 3.03 -4.80 16.97
C PHE A 95 4.01 -4.76 18.14
N ASP A 96 3.96 -3.72 18.97
CA ASP A 96 4.62 -3.83 20.28
C ASP A 96 3.82 -4.77 21.18
N GLN A 97 4.55 -5.72 21.76
CA GLN A 97 4.04 -6.66 22.73
C GLN A 97 3.87 -5.91 24.05
N ASP A 98 2.64 -5.95 24.57
CA ASP A 98 2.24 -5.54 25.92
C ASP A 98 1.69 -4.10 26.08
N ASN A 99 0.54 -4.07 26.78
CA ASN A 99 -0.23 -2.92 27.28
C ASN A 99 -1.17 -2.21 26.29
N ASN A 100 -2.45 -2.63 26.29
CA ASN A 100 -3.73 -1.89 26.13
C ASN A 100 -3.90 -0.67 25.20
N ASN A 101 -2.87 -0.20 24.50
CA ASN A 101 -2.94 0.84 23.50
C ASN A 101 -3.13 0.15 22.16
N LYS A 102 -4.34 0.28 21.62
CA LYS A 102 -4.65 -0.05 20.23
C LYS A 102 -3.74 0.81 19.35
N GLN A 103 -2.61 0.26 18.93
CA GLN A 103 -1.63 0.95 18.11
C GLN A 103 -2.28 1.18 16.73
N ILE A 104 -2.52 2.45 16.42
CA ILE A 104 -3.14 2.91 15.18
C ILE A 104 -2.09 3.78 14.52
N LEU A 105 -1.63 3.39 13.32
CA LEU A 105 -0.98 4.35 12.45
C LEU A 105 -2.03 5.42 12.11
N PRO A 106 -1.78 6.70 12.39
CA PRO A 106 -2.66 7.75 11.91
C PRO A 106 -2.69 7.72 10.37
N PRO A 107 -3.69 8.36 9.73
CA PRO A 107 -3.64 8.61 8.30
C PRO A 107 -2.28 9.19 7.90
N THR A 108 -1.49 8.40 7.16
CA THR A 108 -0.08 8.69 6.85
C THR A 108 0.13 8.61 5.36
N TRP A 109 0.79 9.62 4.81
CA TRP A 109 1.18 9.64 3.40
C TRP A 109 2.42 8.78 3.16
N PHE A 110 2.45 8.09 2.03
CA PHE A 110 3.61 7.33 1.57
C PHE A 110 3.96 7.73 0.14
N SER A 111 5.24 7.97 -0.13
CA SER A 111 5.73 8.25 -1.48
C SER A 111 5.85 6.97 -2.29
N LEU A 112 5.19 6.93 -3.44
CA LEU A 112 5.27 5.82 -4.39
C LEU A 112 6.70 5.66 -4.94
N GLN A 113 7.23 4.45 -4.90
CA GLN A 113 8.50 4.11 -5.54
C GLN A 113 8.28 3.67 -6.99
N CYS A 114 9.07 4.19 -7.92
CA CYS A 114 9.01 3.82 -9.34
C CYS A 114 9.46 2.37 -9.58
N SER A 115 8.82 1.68 -10.53
CA SER A 115 9.01 0.24 -10.74
C SER A 115 10.35 -0.18 -11.37
N ASN A 116 11.16 0.75 -11.89
CA ASN A 116 12.39 0.42 -12.63
C ASN A 116 13.67 0.88 -11.91
N LYS A 117 14.35 -0.12 -11.33
CA LYS A 117 15.79 -0.26 -11.00
C LYS A 117 16.56 0.98 -10.51
N SER A 118 17.02 0.86 -9.25
CA SER A 118 18.03 1.72 -8.59
C SER A 118 17.53 3.01 -7.93
N ALA A 119 16.54 2.89 -7.05
CA ALA A 119 16.43 3.81 -5.92
C ALA A 119 16.70 3.02 -4.64
N ARG A 120 17.86 3.27 -4.03
CA ARG A 120 18.19 2.76 -2.69
C ARG A 120 17.07 3.16 -1.75
N PHE A 121 16.58 2.17 -0.99
CA PHE A 121 15.71 2.37 0.16
C PHE A 121 16.22 3.54 1.01
N PHE A 122 15.45 4.62 1.04
CA PHE A 122 15.49 5.56 2.14
C PHE A 122 14.06 5.87 2.53
N ASN A 123 13.61 5.16 3.57
CA ASN A 123 12.64 5.70 4.49
C ASN A 123 13.17 7.06 4.95
N LYS A 124 12.40 8.11 4.67
CA LYS A 124 12.27 9.20 5.59
C LYS A 124 10.79 9.55 5.63
N PHE A 125 10.18 9.19 6.75
CA PHE A 125 8.98 9.84 7.22
C PHE A 125 9.23 11.36 7.12
N CYS A 126 8.40 12.04 6.35
CA CYS A 126 8.23 13.49 6.40
C CYS A 126 6.82 13.74 6.91
#